data_AF-A0A7C6WWL0-F1
#
_entry.id   AF-A0A7C6WWL0-F1
#
_cell.length_a   1.000
_cell.length_b   1.000
_cell.length_c   1.000
_cell.angle_alpha   90.00
_cell.angle_beta   90.00
_cell.angle_gamma   90.00
#
_symmetry.space_group_name_H-M   'P 1'
#
loop_
_entity.id
_entity.type
_entity.pdbx_description
1 polymer ?
#
loop_
_entity_poly.entity_id
_entity_poly.type
_entity_poly.pdbx_seq_one_letter_code
_entity_poly.pdbx_strand_id
1 'polypeptide(L)'
;MAEFLDGWKRDCLCGEVTTDMVGRSLTLMGWVQRARNMGGIIFVWLRDRSGIVQVVFDSEKLNADDYALGEALRNEYVLAVRGTVRLRNEKDVNETLATGKLEVEVQEAKILNRAETPPIYIDDEAHESEALRLKYRYLDLRKPKLQRTMALRSKVMNVVRSHMISQGFTEFETPILTRSTPEGARDFLVPSRLHPGSCYALPQSPQIYKQLLMVAGMDRYFQFARCFRDEDSRADRQPEFTQLDLEMSFVEPKDVQMVVEGAFARVFEEVLGVTISLPLPRMTWKHAMETYGSDKPDTRFDMTIRDVSALVPGCGFSVFENNVA
;
A
#
# COMPACT_ATOMS: atom_id res chain seq x y z
N MET A 1 7.42 -9.58 -30.50
CA MET A 1 8.54 -10.16 -29.72
C MET A 1 9.11 -9.07 -28.85
N ALA A 2 9.52 -9.38 -27.62
CA ALA A 2 10.21 -8.43 -26.76
C ALA A 2 11.62 -8.19 -27.30
N GLU A 3 12.06 -6.93 -27.29
CA GLU A 3 13.40 -6.53 -27.71
C GLU A 3 14.35 -6.53 -26.50
N PHE A 4 15.59 -6.96 -26.70
CA PHE A 4 16.59 -6.95 -25.64
C PHE A 4 17.11 -5.51 -25.41
N LEU A 5 17.66 -5.26 -24.21
CA LEU A 5 18.19 -3.94 -23.87
C LEU A 5 19.49 -3.60 -24.61
N ASP A 6 20.22 -4.60 -25.12
CA ASP A 6 21.51 -4.43 -25.83
C ASP A 6 22.48 -3.47 -25.13
N GLY A 7 22.63 -3.63 -23.81
CA GLY A 7 23.53 -2.81 -22.99
C GLY A 7 22.98 -1.46 -22.56
N TRP A 8 21.75 -1.07 -22.96
CA TRP A 8 21.09 0.11 -22.42
C TRP A 8 20.81 -0.06 -20.94
N LYS A 9 21.16 0.96 -20.15
CA LYS A 9 20.90 1.02 -18.71
C LYS A 9 20.15 2.30 -18.43
N ARG A 10 19.12 2.22 -17.60
CA ARG A 10 18.38 3.39 -17.16
C ARG A 10 19.25 4.24 -16.23
N ASP A 11 19.34 5.54 -16.50
CA ASP A 11 20.14 6.48 -15.70
C ASP A 11 19.42 6.94 -14.43
N CYS A 12 18.12 7.24 -14.52
CA CYS A 12 17.26 7.58 -13.38
C CYS A 12 15.81 7.19 -13.67
N LEU A 13 14.93 7.32 -12.68
CA LEU A 13 13.49 7.14 -12.90
C LEU A 13 12.88 8.36 -13.61
N CYS A 14 11.73 8.18 -14.26
CA CYS A 14 11.06 9.20 -15.06
C CYS A 14 10.72 10.46 -14.25
N GLY A 15 10.14 10.28 -13.06
CA GLY A 15 9.80 11.35 -12.12
C GLY A 15 10.98 11.94 -11.34
N GLU A 16 12.19 11.40 -11.51
CA GLU A 16 13.41 11.91 -10.87
C GLU A 16 14.19 12.88 -11.76
N VAL A 17 13.71 13.16 -12.98
CA VAL A 17 14.34 14.13 -13.88
C VAL A 17 14.15 15.55 -13.33
N THR A 18 15.24 16.24 -13.06
CA THR A 18 15.24 17.59 -12.46
C THR A 18 15.83 18.65 -13.41
N THR A 19 15.65 19.93 -13.06
CA THR A 19 16.19 21.07 -13.81
C THR A 19 17.71 21.07 -13.89
N ASP A 20 18.39 20.52 -12.88
CA ASP A 20 19.85 20.41 -12.86
C ASP A 20 20.40 19.43 -13.91
N MET A 21 19.51 18.65 -14.54
CA MET A 21 19.87 17.71 -15.60
C MET A 21 19.69 18.29 -17.01
N VAL A 22 19.24 19.53 -17.16
CA VAL A 22 19.05 20.18 -18.48
C VAL A 22 20.36 20.17 -19.28
N GLY A 23 20.26 19.77 -20.55
CA GLY A 23 21.39 19.60 -21.47
C GLY A 23 22.12 18.26 -21.35
N ARG A 24 21.82 17.44 -20.33
CA ARG A 24 22.39 16.08 -20.21
C ARG A 24 21.60 15.11 -21.10
N SER A 25 22.31 14.16 -21.70
CA SER A 25 21.69 13.00 -22.35
C SER A 25 21.42 11.92 -21.30
N LEU A 26 20.19 11.41 -21.25
CA LEU A 26 19.72 10.38 -20.32
C LEU A 26 19.06 9.23 -21.08
N THR A 27 19.24 8.03 -20.54
CA THR A 27 18.50 6.83 -20.90
C THR A 27 17.36 6.61 -19.91
N LEU A 28 16.12 6.70 -20.38
CA LEU A 28 14.91 6.49 -19.60
C LEU A 28 14.13 5.28 -20.12
N MET A 29 13.46 4.57 -19.23
CA MET A 29 12.69 3.37 -19.56
C MET A 29 11.41 3.31 -18.75
N GLY A 30 10.29 3.03 -19.42
CA GLY A 30 8.99 3.03 -18.78
C GLY A 30 7.86 2.57 -19.71
N TRP A 31 6.64 2.90 -19.32
CA TRP A 31 5.42 2.63 -20.06
C TRP A 31 4.90 3.90 -20.72
N VAL A 32 4.43 3.79 -21.95
CA VAL A 32 3.73 4.87 -22.63
C VAL A 32 2.38 5.09 -21.94
N GLN A 33 2.22 6.17 -21.16
CA GLN A 33 0.93 6.55 -20.58
C GLN A 33 -0.02 7.03 -21.69
N ARG A 34 0.50 7.86 -22.60
CA ARG A 34 -0.22 8.43 -23.72
C ARG A 34 0.78 8.93 -24.78
N ALA A 35 0.42 8.79 -26.04
CA ALA A 35 1.13 9.39 -27.17
C ALA A 35 0.19 10.34 -27.94
N ARG A 36 0.70 11.49 -28.40
CA ARG A 36 -0.02 12.48 -29.21
C ARG A 36 0.84 12.88 -30.40
N ASN A 37 0.42 12.52 -31.62
CA ASN A 37 1.09 12.89 -32.86
C ASN A 37 0.49 14.22 -33.40
N MET A 38 1.35 15.19 -33.72
CA MET A 38 0.98 16.50 -34.27
C MET A 38 1.47 16.71 -35.72
N GLY A 39 1.82 15.64 -36.44
CA GLY A 39 2.19 15.69 -37.87
C GLY A 39 3.66 16.02 -38.15
N GLY A 40 4.51 16.00 -37.12
CA GLY A 40 5.97 16.26 -37.21
C GLY A 40 6.64 16.19 -35.83
N ILE A 41 5.86 16.45 -34.78
CA ILE A 41 6.25 16.25 -33.38
C ILE A 41 5.29 15.26 -32.73
N ILE A 42 5.84 14.29 -31.99
CA ILE A 42 5.08 13.32 -31.21
C ILE A 42 5.43 13.49 -29.74
N PHE A 43 4.43 13.86 -28.95
CA PHE A 43 4.56 13.97 -27.50
C PHE A 43 4.16 12.66 -26.84
N VAL A 44 5.06 12.10 -26.05
CA VAL A 44 4.84 10.84 -25.35
C VAL A 44 5.04 11.07 -23.86
N TRP A 45 4.07 10.68 -23.06
CA TRP A 45 4.23 10.61 -21.61
C TRP A 45 4.80 9.26 -21.24
N LEU A 46 6.06 9.25 -20.81
CA LEU A 46 6.74 8.05 -20.34
C LEU A 46 6.59 7.96 -18.82
N ARG A 47 6.00 6.86 -18.36
CA ARG A 47 5.67 6.61 -16.95
C ARG A 47 6.54 5.50 -16.38
N ASP A 48 7.00 5.66 -15.15
CA ASP A 48 7.42 4.55 -14.30
C ASP A 48 6.87 4.73 -12.87
N ARG A 49 7.40 3.96 -11.90
CA ARG A 49 6.94 4.01 -10.51
C ARG A 49 7.14 5.37 -9.82
N SER A 50 8.05 6.21 -10.31
CA SER A 50 8.37 7.51 -9.71
C SER A 50 7.49 8.64 -10.22
N GLY A 51 6.91 8.50 -11.41
CA GLY A 51 6.12 9.54 -12.04
C GLY A 51 6.14 9.46 -13.56
N ILE A 52 5.80 10.59 -14.19
CA ILE A 52 5.72 10.76 -15.63
C ILE A 52 6.71 11.85 -16.05
N VAL A 53 7.41 11.63 -17.15
CA VAL A 53 8.15 12.67 -17.89
C VAL A 53 7.70 12.67 -19.35
N GLN A 54 7.69 13.84 -19.97
CA GLN A 54 7.42 13.94 -21.40
C GLN A 54 8.69 13.68 -22.19
N VAL A 55 8.56 12.84 -23.21
CA VAL A 55 9.58 12.60 -24.21
C VAL A 55 9.02 13.03 -25.56
N VAL A 56 9.87 13.64 -26.39
CA VAL A 56 9.48 14.30 -27.64
C VAL A 56 10.22 13.65 -28.79
N PHE A 57 9.46 13.14 -29.76
CA PHE A 57 10.00 12.68 -31.03
C PHE A 57 9.80 13.79 -32.07
N ASP A 58 10.89 14.31 -32.62
CA ASP A 58 10.89 15.38 -33.61
C ASP A 58 11.41 14.84 -34.95
N SER A 59 10.59 14.88 -36.00
CA SER A 59 10.94 14.35 -37.32
C SER A 59 12.13 15.03 -37.98
N GLU A 60 12.44 16.28 -37.61
CA GLU A 60 13.58 17.00 -38.17
C GLU A 60 14.92 16.60 -37.53
N LYS A 61 14.87 16.03 -36.32
CA LYS A 61 16.06 15.72 -35.50
C LYS A 61 16.33 14.22 -35.37
N LEU A 62 15.28 13.40 -35.44
CA LEU A 62 15.38 11.94 -35.38
C LEU A 62 15.64 11.32 -36.75
N ASN A 63 16.27 10.16 -36.75
CA ASN A 63 16.29 9.32 -37.95
C ASN A 63 14.87 8.79 -38.25
N ALA A 64 14.64 8.38 -39.50
CA ALA A 64 13.32 7.96 -39.96
C ALA A 64 12.77 6.74 -39.20
N ASP A 65 13.63 5.80 -38.79
CA ASP A 65 13.24 4.57 -38.12
C ASP A 65 12.75 4.85 -36.68
N ASP A 66 13.47 5.68 -35.93
CA ASP A 66 13.09 6.10 -34.56
C ASP A 66 11.84 6.99 -34.57
N TYR A 67 11.68 7.86 -35.58
CA TYR A 67 10.46 8.64 -35.72
C TYR A 67 9.24 7.75 -36.04
N ALA A 68 9.38 6.80 -36.97
CA ALA A 68 8.34 5.83 -37.28
C ALA A 68 7.97 4.94 -36.08
N LEU A 69 8.96 4.61 -35.23
CA LEU A 69 8.71 3.95 -33.95
C LEU A 69 7.79 4.79 -33.07
N GLY A 70 8.05 6.10 -32.95
CA GLY A 70 7.21 7.07 -32.27
C GLY A 70 5.76 7.07 -32.79
N GLU A 71 5.55 7.01 -34.10
CA GLU A 71 4.22 6.95 -34.74
C GLU A 71 3.46 5.66 -34.42
N ALA A 72 4.20 4.57 -34.26
CA ALA A 72 3.66 3.26 -33.93
C ALA A 72 3.27 3.11 -32.45
N LEU A 73 3.69 4.02 -31.56
CA LEU A 73 3.43 3.91 -30.13
C LEU A 73 1.93 3.90 -29.82
N ARG A 74 1.54 3.03 -28.88
CA ARG A 74 0.21 2.96 -28.28
C ARG A 74 0.35 2.94 -26.76
N ASN A 75 -0.76 3.15 -26.06
CA ASN A 75 -0.77 3.12 -24.60
C ASN A 75 -0.23 1.79 -24.07
N GLU A 76 0.48 1.86 -22.95
CA GLU A 76 1.11 0.76 -22.22
C GLU A 76 2.23 0.01 -22.96
N TYR A 77 2.69 0.48 -24.12
CA TYR A 77 3.93 0.01 -24.72
C TYR A 77 5.10 0.22 -23.75
N VAL A 78 6.02 -0.74 -23.69
CA VAL A 78 7.24 -0.63 -22.89
C VAL A 78 8.32 -0.04 -23.77
N LEU A 79 8.81 1.13 -23.39
CA LEU A 79 9.67 1.97 -24.20
C LEU A 79 10.98 2.26 -23.44
N ALA A 80 12.10 2.19 -24.16
CA ALA A 80 13.35 2.81 -23.76
C ALA A 80 13.65 3.98 -24.70
N VAL A 81 14.12 5.10 -24.15
CA VAL A 81 14.56 6.26 -24.92
C VAL A 81 15.92 6.72 -24.43
N ARG A 82 16.75 7.20 -25.34
CA ARG A 82 17.91 8.05 -25.05
C ARG A 82 17.64 9.42 -25.62
N GLY A 83 17.87 10.46 -24.83
CA GLY A 83 17.59 11.81 -25.27
C GLY A 83 18.13 12.88 -24.35
N THR A 84 18.11 14.11 -24.83
CA THR A 84 18.63 15.27 -24.10
C THR A 84 17.52 15.95 -23.31
N VAL A 85 17.75 16.22 -22.02
CA VAL A 85 16.80 16.95 -21.18
C VAL A 85 16.74 18.42 -21.61
N ARG A 86 15.54 18.93 -21.82
CA ARG A 86 15.25 20.32 -22.21
C ARG A 86 14.24 20.94 -21.26
N LEU A 87 14.29 22.26 -21.15
CA LEU A 87 13.19 23.04 -20.60
C LEU A 87 12.09 23.13 -21.65
N ARG A 88 10.84 22.98 -21.20
CA ARG A 88 9.70 23.35 -22.03
C ARG A 88 9.63 24.85 -22.17
N ASN A 89 8.93 25.31 -23.21
CA ASN A 89 8.53 26.71 -23.28
C ASN A 89 7.66 27.07 -22.07
N GLU A 90 7.76 28.32 -21.60
CA GLU A 90 7.00 28.80 -20.44
C GLU A 90 5.49 28.59 -20.57
N LYS A 91 4.97 28.67 -21.81
CA LYS A 91 3.54 28.47 -22.11
C LYS A 91 3.10 27.00 -22.07
N ASP A 92 4.04 26.06 -22.16
CA ASP A 92 3.80 24.62 -22.26
C ASP A 92 4.14 23.87 -20.96
N VAL A 93 4.45 24.61 -19.89
CA VAL A 93 4.70 24.07 -18.56
C VAL A 93 3.41 23.43 -18.02
N ASN A 94 3.52 22.18 -17.59
CA ASN A 94 2.41 21.47 -16.96
C ASN A 94 2.57 21.42 -15.44
N GLU A 95 1.89 22.30 -14.72
CA GLU A 95 1.98 22.39 -13.26
C GLU A 95 1.47 21.14 -12.51
N THR A 96 0.69 20.27 -13.17
CA THR A 96 0.18 19.04 -12.56
C THR A 96 1.23 17.92 -12.46
N LEU A 97 2.35 18.04 -13.19
CA LEU A 97 3.43 17.05 -13.21
C LEU A 97 4.67 17.60 -12.49
N ALA A 98 5.29 16.77 -11.65
CA ALA A 98 6.55 17.12 -10.98
C ALA A 98 7.66 17.50 -11.97
N THR A 99 7.72 16.82 -13.13
CA THR A 99 8.68 17.12 -14.21
C THR A 99 8.07 18.04 -15.28
N GLY A 100 6.96 18.73 -15.00
CA GLY A 100 6.16 19.42 -16.01
C GLY A 100 6.82 20.64 -16.66
N LYS A 101 7.94 21.11 -16.11
CA LYS A 101 8.82 22.14 -16.72
C LYS A 101 9.81 21.55 -17.72
N LEU A 102 9.90 20.22 -17.78
CA LEU A 102 10.95 19.50 -18.48
C LEU A 102 10.35 18.60 -19.57
N GLU A 103 11.18 18.29 -20.55
CA GLU A 103 10.95 17.24 -21.52
C GLU A 103 12.29 16.65 -21.96
N VAL A 104 12.22 15.46 -22.59
CA VAL A 104 13.40 14.79 -23.12
C VAL A 104 13.26 14.69 -24.62
N GLU A 105 14.12 15.40 -25.34
CA GLU A 105 14.24 15.36 -26.79
C GLU A 105 14.91 14.05 -27.17
N VAL A 106 14.14 13.13 -27.76
CA VAL A 106 14.59 11.77 -28.09
C VAL A 106 15.63 11.82 -29.21
N GLN A 107 16.68 11.02 -29.05
CA GLN A 107 17.76 10.82 -30.01
C GLN A 107 17.77 9.38 -30.54
N GLU A 108 17.42 8.41 -29.69
CA GLU A 108 17.24 7.00 -30.05
C GLU A 108 16.10 6.41 -29.21
N ALA A 109 15.35 5.46 -29.77
CA ALA A 109 14.27 4.78 -29.06
C ALA A 109 14.23 3.27 -29.34
N LYS A 110 13.69 2.50 -28.39
CA LYS A 110 13.45 1.05 -28.54
C LYS A 110 12.11 0.65 -27.95
N ILE A 111 11.32 -0.12 -28.69
CA ILE A 111 10.10 -0.74 -28.16
C ILE A 111 10.50 -2.08 -27.53
N LEU A 112 10.80 -2.04 -26.24
CA LEU A 112 11.14 -3.23 -25.47
C LEU A 112 10.01 -4.26 -25.50
N ASN A 113 8.76 -3.81 -25.45
CA ASN A 113 7.62 -4.69 -25.63
C ASN A 113 6.38 -3.92 -26.09
N ARG A 114 5.62 -4.53 -27.01
CA ARG A 114 4.32 -4.00 -27.45
C ARG A 114 3.24 -4.44 -26.47
N ALA A 115 2.22 -3.61 -26.30
CA ALA A 115 1.06 -3.92 -25.47
C ALA A 115 -0.22 -3.92 -26.31
N GLU A 116 -1.15 -4.81 -25.97
CA GLU A 116 -2.52 -4.69 -26.44
C GLU A 116 -3.23 -3.54 -25.71
N THR A 117 -4.36 -3.09 -26.26
CA THR A 117 -5.21 -2.10 -25.58
C THR A 117 -5.61 -2.64 -24.20
N PRO A 118 -5.28 -1.92 -23.10
CA PRO A 118 -5.51 -2.47 -21.78
C PRO A 118 -7.02 -2.51 -21.46
N PRO A 119 -7.51 -3.57 -20.79
CA PRO A 119 -8.92 -3.72 -20.43
C PRO A 119 -9.37 -2.76 -19.31
N ILE A 120 -8.42 -2.11 -18.62
CA ILE A 120 -8.64 -1.04 -17.66
C ILE A 120 -7.65 0.10 -17.94
N TYR A 121 -8.03 1.34 -17.67
CA TYR A 121 -7.15 2.49 -17.82
C TYR A 121 -6.20 2.59 -16.64
N ILE A 122 -4.93 2.92 -16.92
CA ILE A 122 -3.95 3.22 -15.88
C ILE A 122 -4.08 4.69 -15.49
N ASP A 123 -5.20 4.99 -14.84
CA ASP A 123 -5.58 6.31 -14.35
C ASP A 123 -6.28 6.15 -13.00
N ASP A 124 -5.90 6.96 -12.01
CA ASP A 124 -6.44 6.92 -10.64
C ASP A 124 -7.92 7.34 -10.61
N GLU A 125 -8.37 8.16 -11.58
CA GLU A 125 -9.74 8.68 -11.68
C GLU A 125 -10.67 7.80 -12.53
N ALA A 126 -10.14 6.74 -13.16
CA ALA A 126 -10.97 5.89 -13.99
C ALA A 126 -11.99 5.08 -13.15
N HIS A 127 -13.23 5.02 -13.63
CA HIS A 127 -14.38 4.44 -12.94
C HIS A 127 -14.67 2.99 -13.36
N GLU A 128 -13.63 2.15 -13.47
CA GLU A 128 -13.86 0.72 -13.72
C GLU A 128 -14.42 0.01 -12.49
N SER A 129 -15.24 -1.01 -12.71
CA SER A 129 -15.74 -1.86 -11.63
C SER A 129 -14.58 -2.53 -10.89
N GLU A 130 -14.74 -2.71 -9.57
CA GLU A 130 -13.75 -3.39 -8.75
C GLU A 130 -13.47 -4.81 -9.26
N ALA A 131 -14.51 -5.54 -9.69
CA ALA A 131 -14.36 -6.88 -10.25
C ALA A 131 -13.42 -6.90 -11.47
N LEU A 132 -13.51 -5.91 -12.37
CA LEU A 132 -12.63 -5.81 -13.53
C LEU A 132 -11.20 -5.47 -13.13
N ARG A 133 -11.05 -4.55 -12.15
CA ARG A 133 -9.75 -4.16 -11.59
C ARG A 133 -9.05 -5.32 -10.89
N LEU A 134 -9.79 -6.15 -10.14
CA LEU A 134 -9.26 -7.35 -9.51
C LEU A 134 -8.91 -8.45 -10.51
N LYS A 135 -9.72 -8.62 -11.58
CA LYS A 135 -9.40 -9.54 -12.68
C LYS A 135 -8.07 -9.17 -13.36
N TYR A 136 -7.83 -7.88 -13.57
CA TYR A 136 -6.61 -7.35 -14.17
C TYR A 136 -5.72 -6.65 -13.15
N ARG A 137 -5.59 -7.23 -11.95
CA ARG A 137 -4.89 -6.58 -10.81
C ARG A 137 -3.45 -6.20 -11.13
N TYR A 138 -2.76 -6.95 -12.00
CA TYR A 138 -1.40 -6.63 -12.46
C TYR A 138 -1.33 -5.31 -13.26
N LEU A 139 -2.41 -4.92 -13.94
CA LEU A 139 -2.54 -3.59 -14.56
C LEU A 139 -2.97 -2.56 -13.53
N ASP A 140 -3.95 -2.89 -12.68
CA ASP A 140 -4.47 -1.96 -11.66
C ASP A 140 -3.34 -1.52 -10.71
N LEU A 141 -2.43 -2.44 -10.36
CA LEU A 141 -1.23 -2.14 -9.58
C LEU A 141 -0.28 -1.14 -10.24
N ARG A 142 -0.39 -0.85 -11.54
CA ARG A 142 0.37 0.23 -12.19
C ARG A 142 -0.17 1.63 -11.85
N LYS A 143 -1.41 1.74 -11.38
CA LYS A 143 -2.03 3.01 -11.01
C LYS A 143 -1.21 3.69 -9.90
N PRO A 144 -0.87 4.99 -10.03
CA PRO A 144 -0.03 5.69 -9.06
C PRO A 144 -0.52 5.59 -7.61
N LYS A 145 -1.85 5.66 -7.37
CA LYS A 145 -2.43 5.50 -6.03
C LYS A 145 -2.07 4.15 -5.40
N LEU A 146 -2.18 3.06 -6.15
CA LEU A 146 -1.86 1.73 -5.63
C LEU A 146 -0.37 1.52 -5.42
N GLN A 147 0.49 2.06 -6.31
CA GLN A 147 1.94 2.08 -6.10
C GLN A 147 2.30 2.80 -4.80
N ARG A 148 1.72 4.00 -4.57
CA ARG A 148 1.89 4.77 -3.32
C ARG A 148 1.40 3.98 -2.10
N THR A 149 0.23 3.35 -2.17
CA THR A 149 -0.30 2.54 -1.05
C THR A 149 0.60 1.35 -0.71
N MET A 150 1.11 0.62 -1.72
CA MET A 150 2.01 -0.51 -1.48
C MET A 150 3.36 -0.07 -0.91
N ALA A 151 3.93 1.02 -1.44
CA ALA A 151 5.15 1.63 -0.91
C ALA A 151 4.95 2.13 0.54
N LEU A 152 3.81 2.76 0.83
CA LEU A 152 3.43 3.21 2.17
C LEU A 152 3.37 2.03 3.14
N ARG A 153 2.70 0.93 2.76
CA ARG A 153 2.65 -0.29 3.58
C ARG A 153 4.06 -0.80 3.91
N SER A 154 4.94 -0.87 2.91
CA SER A 154 6.33 -1.30 3.11
C SER A 154 7.09 -0.37 4.07
N LYS A 155 6.95 0.96 3.89
CA LYS A 155 7.58 1.95 4.77
C LYS A 155 7.09 1.81 6.21
N VAL A 156 5.77 1.70 6.43
CA VAL A 156 5.17 1.48 7.76
C VAL A 156 5.73 0.23 8.42
N MET A 157 5.77 -0.90 7.70
CA MET A 157 6.32 -2.15 8.24
C MET A 157 7.80 -2.02 8.64
N ASN A 158 8.61 -1.29 7.86
CA ASN A 158 10.02 -1.07 8.16
C ASN A 158 10.23 -0.17 9.39
N VAL A 159 9.42 0.88 9.54
CA VAL A 159 9.46 1.76 10.72
C VAL A 159 9.10 0.98 11.98
N VAL A 160 7.99 0.23 11.93
CA VAL A 160 7.57 -0.63 13.06
C VAL A 160 8.65 -1.66 13.38
N ARG A 161 9.20 -2.36 12.38
CA ARG A 161 10.29 -3.33 12.60
C ARG A 161 11.49 -2.68 13.30
N SER A 162 11.92 -1.53 12.81
CA SER A 162 13.06 -0.79 13.38
C SER A 162 12.78 -0.35 14.81
N HIS A 163 11.56 0.10 15.11
CA HIS A 163 11.12 0.40 16.46
C HIS A 163 11.19 -0.82 17.37
N MET A 164 10.59 -1.94 16.98
CA MET A 164 10.60 -3.18 17.78
C MET A 164 12.03 -3.65 18.10
N ILE A 165 12.92 -3.66 17.09
CA ILE A 165 14.34 -4.01 17.28
C ILE A 165 15.01 -3.04 18.27
N SER A 166 14.75 -1.74 18.17
CA SER A 166 15.28 -0.74 19.11
C SER A 166 14.78 -0.92 20.56
N GLN A 167 13.62 -1.57 20.73
CA GLN A 167 13.02 -1.92 22.03
C GLN A 167 13.47 -3.29 22.55
N GLY A 168 14.49 -3.90 21.92
CA GLY A 168 15.08 -5.18 22.32
C GLY A 168 14.31 -6.42 21.85
N PHE A 169 13.36 -6.28 20.93
CA PHE A 169 12.62 -7.41 20.38
C PHE A 169 13.42 -8.15 19.30
N THR A 170 13.19 -9.45 19.20
CA THR A 170 13.73 -10.30 18.11
C THR A 170 12.59 -10.80 17.22
N GLU A 171 12.77 -10.69 15.88
CA GLU A 171 11.80 -11.19 14.90
C GLU A 171 11.99 -12.71 14.75
N PHE A 172 11.11 -13.51 15.35
CA PHE A 172 11.13 -14.97 15.18
C PHE A 172 10.04 -15.41 14.21
N GLU A 173 10.35 -16.34 13.32
CA GLU A 173 9.34 -16.94 12.45
C GLU A 173 8.73 -18.17 13.10
N THR A 174 7.39 -18.24 13.11
CA THR A 174 6.65 -19.40 13.60
C THR A 174 6.07 -20.24 12.46
N PRO A 175 5.91 -21.57 12.62
CA PRO A 175 5.33 -22.44 11.60
C PRO A 175 3.92 -22.04 11.16
N ILE A 176 3.61 -22.25 9.87
CA ILE A 176 2.26 -22.06 9.27
C ILE A 176 1.45 -23.36 9.28
N LEU A 177 2.07 -24.53 9.17
CA LEU A 177 1.34 -25.80 9.22
C LEU A 177 1.27 -26.26 10.68
N THR A 178 0.17 -25.94 11.35
CA THR A 178 0.01 -26.16 12.80
C THR A 178 -1.04 -27.23 13.08
N ARG A 179 -1.20 -27.57 14.36
CA ARG A 179 -2.37 -28.33 14.81
C ARG A 179 -3.56 -27.37 14.95
N SER A 180 -4.77 -27.85 14.66
CA SER A 180 -6.00 -27.09 14.90
C SER A 180 -6.24 -26.91 16.40
N THR A 181 -6.72 -25.72 16.79
CA THR A 181 -7.11 -25.39 18.16
C THR A 181 -8.62 -25.10 18.16
N PRO A 182 -9.44 -25.86 18.90
CA PRO A 182 -10.90 -25.82 18.76
C PRO A 182 -11.61 -24.57 19.32
N GLU A 183 -10.89 -23.58 19.85
CA GLU A 183 -11.46 -22.49 20.66
C GLU A 183 -11.59 -21.13 19.93
N GLY A 184 -11.51 -21.11 18.60
CA GLY A 184 -11.48 -19.87 17.81
C GLY A 184 -12.43 -19.84 16.61
N ALA A 185 -12.02 -19.11 15.58
CA ALA A 185 -12.68 -19.14 14.27
C ALA A 185 -12.52 -20.52 13.61
N ARG A 186 -13.09 -20.72 12.41
CA ARG A 186 -12.80 -21.93 11.63
C ARG A 186 -11.40 -21.84 11.02
N ASP A 187 -10.68 -22.95 11.05
CA ASP A 187 -9.35 -23.10 10.46
C ASP A 187 -9.44 -23.55 8.99
N PHE A 188 -8.56 -23.02 8.14
CA PHE A 188 -8.27 -23.66 6.86
C PHE A 188 -7.46 -24.94 7.09
N LEU A 189 -7.89 -26.04 6.46
CA LEU A 189 -7.24 -27.34 6.60
C LEU A 189 -6.34 -27.65 5.41
N VAL A 190 -5.16 -28.22 5.69
CA VAL A 190 -4.22 -28.71 4.68
C VAL A 190 -4.04 -30.22 4.88
N PRO A 191 -4.62 -31.07 4.02
CA PRO A 191 -4.50 -32.53 4.13
C PRO A 191 -3.05 -33.01 4.07
N SER A 192 -2.69 -33.94 4.97
CA SER A 192 -1.34 -34.52 4.98
C SER A 192 -1.25 -35.71 4.03
N ARG A 193 -0.34 -35.64 3.06
CA ARG A 193 -0.02 -36.79 2.19
C ARG A 193 0.63 -37.95 2.98
N LEU A 194 1.44 -37.62 3.98
CA LEU A 194 2.23 -38.60 4.75
C LEU A 194 1.42 -39.30 5.84
N HIS A 195 0.38 -38.64 6.34
CA HIS A 195 -0.48 -39.15 7.40
C HIS A 195 -1.93 -39.16 6.93
N PRO A 196 -2.36 -40.19 6.18
CA PRO A 196 -3.74 -40.30 5.70
C PRO A 196 -4.76 -40.16 6.83
N GLY A 197 -5.82 -39.38 6.60
CA GLY A 197 -6.84 -39.08 7.62
C GLY A 197 -6.46 -37.94 8.59
N SER A 198 -5.26 -37.35 8.46
CA SER A 198 -4.83 -36.20 9.26
C SER A 198 -4.69 -34.94 8.40
N CYS A 199 -4.96 -33.77 9.00
CA CYS A 199 -4.79 -32.46 8.40
C CYS A 199 -3.95 -31.55 9.31
N TYR A 200 -3.18 -30.66 8.69
CA TYR A 200 -2.72 -29.45 9.35
C TYR A 200 -3.81 -28.38 9.33
N ALA A 201 -3.70 -27.41 10.22
CA ALA A 201 -4.48 -26.18 10.22
C ALA A 201 -3.55 -24.99 9.92
N LEU A 202 -4.07 -24.00 9.19
CA LEU A 202 -3.39 -22.71 9.04
C LEU A 202 -3.71 -21.82 10.26
N PRO A 203 -2.73 -21.11 10.84
CA PRO A 203 -2.90 -20.42 12.11
C PRO A 203 -3.75 -19.15 11.96
N GLN A 204 -4.67 -18.96 12.90
CA GLN A 204 -5.41 -17.71 13.06
C GLN A 204 -4.56 -16.58 13.63
N SER A 205 -3.51 -16.95 14.36
CA SER A 205 -2.44 -16.12 14.94
C SER A 205 -1.32 -17.04 15.44
N PRO A 206 -0.10 -16.54 15.69
CA PRO A 206 0.98 -17.33 16.29
C PRO A 206 0.83 -17.49 17.83
N GLN A 207 -0.37 -17.38 18.38
CA GLN A 207 -0.65 -17.31 19.83
C GLN A 207 0.02 -18.42 20.67
N ILE A 208 -0.04 -19.68 20.23
CA ILE A 208 0.61 -20.77 20.98
C ILE A 208 2.14 -20.65 20.91
N TYR A 209 2.67 -20.30 19.74
CA TYR A 209 4.12 -20.23 19.55
C TYR A 209 4.74 -19.05 20.30
N LYS A 210 4.09 -17.88 20.33
CA LYS A 210 4.61 -16.76 21.11
C LYS A 210 4.68 -17.06 22.61
N GLN A 211 3.70 -17.80 23.14
CA GLN A 211 3.72 -18.28 24.52
C GLN A 211 4.85 -19.29 24.75
N LEU A 212 5.06 -20.24 23.83
CA LEU A 212 6.19 -21.17 23.91
C LEU A 212 7.54 -20.45 23.86
N LEU A 213 7.65 -19.37 23.07
CA LEU A 213 8.86 -18.54 23.01
C LEU A 213 9.12 -17.84 24.35
N MET A 214 8.07 -17.32 25.02
CA MET A 214 8.23 -16.77 26.38
C MET A 214 8.72 -17.83 27.36
N VAL A 215 8.13 -19.03 27.34
CA VAL A 215 8.57 -20.17 28.17
C VAL A 215 10.02 -20.57 27.86
N ALA A 216 10.44 -20.47 26.61
CA ALA A 216 11.80 -20.77 26.16
C ALA A 216 12.83 -19.68 26.52
N GLY A 217 12.41 -18.60 27.19
CA GLY A 217 13.29 -17.50 27.60
C GLY A 217 13.55 -16.45 26.52
N MET A 218 12.77 -16.45 25.43
CA MET A 218 12.83 -15.40 24.40
C MET A 218 12.09 -14.16 24.90
N ASP A 219 12.69 -13.42 25.84
CA ASP A 219 12.10 -12.34 26.64
C ASP A 219 11.20 -11.34 25.86
N ARG A 220 11.56 -11.03 24.60
CA ARG A 220 10.83 -10.10 23.72
C ARG A 220 10.75 -10.62 22.29
N TYR A 221 9.56 -11.01 21.86
CA TYR A 221 9.28 -11.57 20.54
C TYR A 221 8.37 -10.64 19.74
N PHE A 222 8.63 -10.52 18.43
CA PHE A 222 7.64 -10.00 17.49
C PHE A 222 7.69 -10.74 16.15
N GLN A 223 6.64 -10.62 15.35
CA GLN A 223 6.60 -11.14 13.99
C GLN A 223 5.54 -10.40 13.16
N PHE A 224 5.84 -10.12 11.89
CA PHE A 224 4.79 -9.85 10.90
C PHE A 224 4.23 -11.17 10.35
N ALA A 225 3.33 -11.79 11.10
CA ALA A 225 2.78 -13.11 10.78
C ALA A 225 1.67 -13.03 9.70
N ARG A 226 1.62 -14.04 8.82
CA ARG A 226 0.45 -14.30 7.97
C ARG A 226 -0.54 -15.16 8.76
N CYS A 227 -1.79 -14.73 8.78
CA CYS A 227 -2.86 -15.31 9.55
C CYS A 227 -4.05 -15.63 8.65
N PHE A 228 -4.75 -16.71 9.00
CA PHE A 228 -5.80 -17.28 8.16
C PHE A 228 -7.08 -17.50 8.97
N ARG A 229 -8.24 -17.13 8.42
CA ARG A 229 -9.55 -17.33 9.06
C ARG A 229 -10.58 -17.75 8.03
N ASP A 230 -11.23 -18.90 8.25
CA ASP A 230 -12.31 -19.42 7.41
C ASP A 230 -13.68 -18.88 7.87
N GLU A 231 -13.82 -17.55 7.83
CA GLU A 231 -15.04 -16.83 8.20
C GLU A 231 -15.66 -16.13 7.00
N ASP A 232 -16.95 -15.80 7.12
CA ASP A 232 -17.65 -15.02 6.11
C ASP A 232 -16.94 -13.67 5.89
N SER A 233 -16.79 -13.31 4.62
CA SER A 233 -16.15 -12.07 4.22
C SER A 233 -16.99 -10.87 4.64
N ARG A 234 -16.30 -9.80 5.05
CA ARG A 234 -16.87 -8.47 5.30
C ARG A 234 -16.03 -7.45 4.54
N ALA A 235 -16.50 -6.21 4.44
CA ALA A 235 -15.83 -5.16 3.68
C ALA A 235 -14.33 -4.99 4.03
N ASP A 236 -13.95 -5.24 5.29
CA ASP A 236 -12.61 -5.11 5.85
C ASP A 236 -11.96 -6.46 6.25
N ARG A 237 -12.58 -7.60 5.91
CA ARG A 237 -12.16 -8.93 6.34
C ARG A 237 -11.83 -9.83 5.17
N GLN A 238 -10.55 -10.17 5.04
CA GLN A 238 -10.03 -11.13 4.07
C GLN A 238 -9.66 -12.44 4.77
N PRO A 239 -9.75 -13.59 4.08
CA PRO A 239 -9.43 -14.89 4.66
C PRO A 239 -7.94 -15.03 5.01
N GLU A 240 -7.06 -14.29 4.33
CA GLU A 240 -5.63 -14.18 4.62
C GLU A 240 -5.27 -12.72 4.90
N PHE A 241 -4.62 -12.46 6.03
CA PHE A 241 -4.22 -11.12 6.44
C PHE A 241 -2.88 -11.17 7.19
N THR A 242 -2.26 -10.01 7.36
CA THR A 242 -0.99 -9.88 8.08
C THR A 242 -1.23 -9.20 9.41
N GLN A 243 -0.69 -9.78 10.48
CA GLN A 243 -0.68 -9.19 11.82
C GLN A 243 0.74 -8.83 12.23
N LEU A 244 0.90 -7.73 12.95
CA LEU A 244 2.04 -7.56 13.84
C LEU A 244 1.67 -8.29 15.13
N ASP A 245 2.31 -9.42 15.38
CA ASP A 245 2.20 -10.13 16.64
C ASP A 245 3.45 -9.83 17.48
N LEU A 246 3.26 -9.70 18.79
CA LEU A 246 4.33 -9.44 19.76
C LEU A 246 3.99 -10.06 21.10
N GLU A 247 5.02 -10.39 21.87
CA GLU A 247 4.91 -10.91 23.23
C GLU A 247 6.14 -10.50 24.06
N MET A 248 5.95 -10.27 25.35
CA MET A 248 6.99 -9.81 26.28
C MET A 248 6.88 -10.58 27.61
N SER A 249 8.01 -11.01 28.17
CA SER A 249 8.09 -11.64 29.49
C SER A 249 8.23 -10.60 30.61
N PHE A 250 7.73 -10.92 31.81
CA PHE A 250 7.92 -10.13 33.04
C PHE A 250 7.47 -8.66 32.95
N VAL A 251 6.36 -8.38 32.26
CA VAL A 251 5.81 -7.03 32.06
C VAL A 251 4.43 -6.84 32.69
N GLU A 252 4.08 -5.58 32.96
CA GLU A 252 2.71 -5.16 33.25
C GLU A 252 2.01 -4.63 31.97
N PRO A 253 0.66 -4.53 31.95
CA PRO A 253 -0.07 -4.04 30.78
C PRO A 253 0.40 -2.67 30.27
N LYS A 254 0.87 -1.80 31.18
CA LYS A 254 1.36 -0.46 30.82
C LYS A 254 2.65 -0.51 30.00
N ASP A 255 3.52 -1.48 30.24
CA ASP A 255 4.79 -1.62 29.51
C ASP A 255 4.53 -1.98 28.05
N VAL A 256 3.63 -2.93 27.82
CA VAL A 256 3.19 -3.32 26.47
C VAL A 256 2.55 -2.15 25.74
N GLN A 257 1.66 -1.40 26.42
CA GLN A 257 1.04 -0.20 25.87
C GLN A 257 2.09 0.82 25.43
N MET A 258 3.09 1.12 26.26
CA MET A 258 4.13 2.11 25.91
C MET A 258 4.96 1.69 24.69
N VAL A 259 5.28 0.40 24.55
CA VAL A 259 5.99 -0.11 23.36
C VAL A 259 5.15 0.10 22.09
N VAL A 260 3.87 -0.27 22.14
CA VAL A 260 2.96 -0.16 20.99
C VAL A 260 2.65 1.31 20.66
N GLU A 261 2.38 2.14 21.67
CA GLU A 261 2.18 3.59 21.55
C GLU A 261 3.41 4.26 20.90
N GLY A 262 4.62 3.86 21.31
CA GLY A 262 5.86 4.33 20.69
C GLY A 262 6.00 3.93 19.22
N ALA A 263 5.55 2.73 18.84
CA ALA A 263 5.55 2.28 17.45
C ALA A 263 4.62 3.15 16.60
N PHE A 264 3.42 3.45 17.11
CA PHE A 264 2.50 4.38 16.46
C PHE A 264 3.09 5.78 16.34
N ALA A 265 3.68 6.33 17.41
CA ALA A 265 4.27 7.66 17.37
C ALA A 265 5.35 7.80 16.29
N ARG A 266 6.25 6.81 16.20
CA ARG A 266 7.27 6.78 15.13
C ARG A 266 6.67 6.66 13.74
N VAL A 267 5.66 5.81 13.55
CA VAL A 267 4.98 5.70 12.24
C VAL A 267 4.35 7.04 11.85
N PHE A 268 3.60 7.68 12.75
CA PHE A 268 2.97 8.96 12.45
C PHE A 268 4.00 10.06 12.14
N GLU A 269 5.10 10.11 12.89
CA GLU A 269 6.16 11.11 12.67
C GLU A 269 6.94 10.83 11.38
N GLU A 270 7.51 9.64 11.20
CA GLU A 270 8.42 9.34 10.09
C GLU A 270 7.70 9.12 8.75
N VAL A 271 6.44 8.68 8.79
CA VAL A 271 5.66 8.36 7.59
C VAL A 271 4.72 9.49 7.20
N LEU A 272 4.03 10.11 8.17
CA LEU A 272 3.01 11.12 7.92
C LEU A 272 3.47 12.55 8.28
N GLY A 273 4.59 12.71 8.98
CA GLY A 273 5.03 14.03 9.48
C GLY A 273 4.14 14.59 10.58
N VAL A 274 3.41 13.72 11.30
CA VAL A 274 2.45 14.09 12.33
C VAL A 274 3.00 13.68 13.70
N THR A 275 3.16 14.65 14.60
CA THR A 275 3.50 14.36 16.00
C THR A 275 2.22 14.01 16.77
N ILE A 276 2.21 12.86 17.44
CA ILE A 276 1.14 12.47 18.37
C ILE A 276 1.65 12.56 19.81
N SER A 277 0.78 12.95 20.74
CA SER A 277 1.12 13.02 22.16
C SER A 277 0.95 11.67 22.84
N LEU A 278 1.93 11.30 23.67
CA LEU A 278 1.90 10.09 24.48
C LEU A 278 1.80 10.44 25.98
N PRO A 279 1.15 9.59 26.81
CA PRO A 279 0.46 8.37 26.43
C PRO A 279 -0.84 8.68 25.66
N LEU A 280 -1.29 7.74 24.84
CA LEU A 280 -2.58 7.90 24.14
C LEU A 280 -3.74 7.99 25.16
N PRO A 281 -4.83 8.72 24.84
CA PRO A 281 -6.00 8.79 25.70
C PRO A 281 -6.56 7.41 26.03
N ARG A 282 -6.92 7.19 27.29
CA ARG A 282 -7.38 5.90 27.80
C ARG A 282 -8.80 6.01 28.29
N MET A 283 -9.56 4.96 28.03
CA MET A 283 -10.96 4.85 28.38
C MET A 283 -11.24 3.42 28.78
N THR A 284 -12.01 3.24 29.86
CA THR A 284 -12.49 1.91 30.23
C THR A 284 -13.56 1.46 29.24
N TRP A 285 -13.69 0.15 29.04
CA TRP A 285 -14.76 -0.41 28.21
C TRP A 285 -16.14 0.10 28.64
N LYS A 286 -16.40 0.17 29.96
CA LYS A 286 -17.65 0.68 30.52
C LYS A 286 -17.92 2.12 30.06
N HIS A 287 -16.93 3.00 30.19
CA HIS A 287 -17.07 4.39 29.75
C HIS A 287 -17.28 4.51 28.23
N ALA A 288 -16.59 3.68 27.43
CA ALA A 288 -16.77 3.65 25.97
C ALA A 288 -18.20 3.26 25.58
N MET A 289 -18.72 2.19 26.19
CA MET A 289 -20.08 1.71 25.92
C MET A 289 -21.15 2.68 26.40
N GLU A 290 -21.02 3.24 27.61
CA GLU A 290 -22.01 4.17 28.16
C GLU A 290 -22.02 5.53 27.45
N THR A 291 -20.86 6.00 26.99
CA THR A 291 -20.72 7.35 26.40
C THR A 291 -20.82 7.34 24.88
N TYR A 292 -20.48 6.25 24.20
CA TYR A 292 -20.41 6.20 22.74
C TYR A 292 -21.14 4.99 22.14
N GLY A 293 -21.56 4.01 22.94
CA GLY A 293 -22.24 2.81 22.45
C GLY A 293 -21.32 1.87 21.65
N SER A 294 -20.00 2.03 21.74
CA SER A 294 -19.02 1.25 21.00
C SER A 294 -17.71 1.11 21.79
N ASP A 295 -17.08 -0.06 21.70
CA ASP A 295 -15.75 -0.36 22.25
C ASP A 295 -14.58 0.18 21.39
N LYS A 296 -14.90 0.75 20.22
CA LYS A 296 -13.97 1.42 19.30
C LYS A 296 -14.55 2.77 18.83
N PRO A 297 -14.82 3.70 19.77
CA PRO A 297 -15.54 4.92 19.47
C PRO A 297 -14.73 5.85 18.56
N ASP A 298 -15.45 6.57 17.70
CA ASP A 298 -14.88 7.70 16.96
C ASP A 298 -14.95 8.96 17.83
N THR A 299 -13.81 9.39 18.38
CA THR A 299 -13.73 10.53 19.30
C THR A 299 -13.47 11.86 18.59
N ARG A 300 -13.66 11.93 17.26
CA ARG A 300 -13.41 13.16 16.47
C ARG A 300 -14.54 14.18 16.55
N PHE A 301 -15.70 13.82 17.11
CA PHE A 301 -16.87 14.69 17.23
C PHE A 301 -17.59 14.50 18.57
N ASP A 302 -18.27 15.56 19.03
CA ASP A 302 -18.86 15.66 20.37
C ASP A 302 -20.35 15.23 20.40
N MET A 303 -20.67 14.01 19.93
CA MET A 303 -22.03 13.43 20.04
C MET A 303 -22.06 12.24 20.99
N THR A 304 -21.92 12.52 22.29
CA THR A 304 -21.94 11.49 23.34
C THR A 304 -23.36 11.07 23.70
N ILE A 305 -23.55 9.77 23.95
CA ILE A 305 -24.72 9.21 24.62
C ILE A 305 -24.79 9.71 26.06
N ARG A 306 -26.00 10.04 26.53
CA ARG A 306 -26.28 10.41 27.91
C ARG A 306 -27.42 9.55 28.44
N ASP A 307 -27.19 8.97 29.61
CA ASP A 307 -28.23 8.23 30.33
C ASP A 307 -29.24 9.22 30.92
N VAL A 308 -30.51 9.05 30.55
CA VAL A 308 -31.65 9.85 31.03
C VAL A 308 -32.61 9.01 31.87
N SER A 309 -32.22 7.78 32.23
CA SER A 309 -33.07 6.81 32.93
C SER A 309 -33.68 7.36 34.22
N ALA A 310 -32.93 8.20 34.95
CA ALA A 310 -33.40 8.84 36.18
C ALA A 310 -34.46 9.94 35.95
N LEU A 311 -34.63 10.44 34.72
CA LEU A 311 -35.53 11.56 34.40
C LEU A 311 -36.90 11.14 33.89
N VAL A 312 -37.04 9.88 33.46
CA VAL A 312 -38.23 9.35 32.80
C VAL A 312 -39.19 8.49 33.66
N PRO A 313 -38.95 8.20 34.98
CA PRO A 313 -39.96 7.53 35.79
C PRO A 313 -41.28 8.33 35.87
N GLY A 314 -42.41 7.67 35.60
CA GLY A 314 -43.74 8.28 35.65
C GLY A 314 -44.02 9.30 34.52
N CYS A 315 -43.27 9.25 33.41
CA CYS A 315 -43.47 10.15 32.28
C CYS A 315 -44.74 9.85 31.45
N GLY A 316 -45.46 8.76 31.73
CA GLY A 316 -46.67 8.36 31.01
C GLY A 316 -46.42 7.76 29.63
N PHE A 317 -45.16 7.59 29.22
CA PHE A 317 -44.79 6.95 27.97
C PHE A 317 -44.35 5.50 28.20
N SER A 318 -45.20 4.57 27.77
CA SER A 318 -45.09 3.14 28.08
C SER A 318 -43.75 2.50 27.70
N VAL A 319 -43.09 2.97 26.64
CA VAL A 319 -41.78 2.42 26.24
C VAL A 319 -40.71 2.72 27.28
N PHE A 320 -40.70 3.92 27.88
CA PHE A 320 -39.74 4.22 28.94
C PHE A 320 -40.12 3.55 30.25
N GLU A 321 -41.40 3.57 30.62
CA GLU A 321 -41.86 2.95 31.88
C GLU A 321 -41.60 1.44 31.93
N ASN A 322 -41.68 0.73 30.80
CA ASN A 322 -41.48 -0.73 30.76
C ASN A 322 -40.01 -1.17 30.63
N ASN A 323 -39.11 -0.31 30.13
CA ASN A 323 -37.72 -0.70 29.80
C ASN A 323 -36.67 -0.08 30.72
N VAL A 324 -37.04 0.88 31.57
CA VAL A 324 -36.12 1.63 32.44
C VAL A 324 -36.35 1.33 33.93
N ALA A 325 -37.55 0.86 34.31
CA ALA A 325 -37.95 0.61 35.70
C ALA A 325 -37.38 -0.67 36.32
#